data_AF-Q4RDC8-F1
#
_entry.id   AF-Q4RDC8-F1
#
_cell.length_a   1.000
_cell.length_b   1.000
_cell.length_c   1.000
_cell.angle_alpha   90.00
_cell.angle_beta   90.00
_cell.angle_gamma   90.00
#
_symmetry.space_group_name_H-M   'P 1'
#
loop_
_entity.id
_entity.type
_entity.pdbx_description
1 polymer ?
#
loop_
_entity_poly.entity_id
_entity_poly.type
_entity_poly.pdbx_seq_one_letter_code
_entity_poly.pdbx_strand_id
1 'polypeptide(L)'
;VFPNETLRRLKSCIAVRDRLLTRKLEEHKATLGDGQPRDLLDALLMGQVDRGRSQESEGLEDETITDDHVLMTAAEAFGAGVETTSTTLLWILAYLLHHPRVQEQVQKELDEHVGRERLVRLSDRAKLTYLDCVINEGMRICPVSPVLIPTSP
;
A
#
# COMPACT_ATOMS: atom_id res chain seq x y z
N VAL A 1 24.12 -21.63 -14.31
CA VAL A 1 23.85 -20.29 -13.72
C VAL A 1 25.13 -19.83 -13.03
N PHE A 2 25.80 -18.81 -13.57
CA PHE A 2 26.97 -18.19 -12.93
C PHE A 2 26.60 -17.65 -11.54
N PRO A 3 27.55 -17.55 -10.58
CA PRO A 3 27.26 -16.98 -9.27
C PRO A 3 26.75 -15.54 -9.40
N ASN A 4 25.45 -15.34 -9.14
CA ASN A 4 24.80 -14.03 -9.13
C ASN A 4 24.44 -13.67 -7.70
N GLU A 5 25.26 -12.80 -7.10
CA GLU A 5 25.07 -12.37 -5.72
C GLU A 5 23.74 -11.63 -5.52
N THR A 6 23.34 -10.79 -6.47
CA THR A 6 22.05 -10.08 -6.44
C THR A 6 20.87 -11.04 -6.36
N LEU A 7 20.86 -12.09 -7.20
CA LEU A 7 19.81 -13.10 -7.18
C LEU A 7 19.79 -13.86 -5.85
N ARG A 8 20.98 -14.14 -5.27
CA ARG A 8 21.09 -14.80 -3.96
C ARG A 8 20.51 -13.92 -2.84
N ARG A 9 20.81 -12.62 -2.85
CA ARG A 9 20.27 -11.64 -1.89
C ARG A 9 18.75 -11.51 -2.05
N LEU A 10 18.25 -11.37 -3.28
CA LEU A 10 16.82 -11.30 -3.57
C LEU A 10 16.07 -12.52 -3.03
N LYS A 11 16.57 -13.74 -3.31
CA LYS A 11 15.99 -14.98 -2.77
C LYS A 11 15.97 -15.01 -1.24
N SER A 12 17.02 -14.48 -0.61
CA SER A 12 17.08 -14.39 0.85
C SER A 12 16.03 -13.43 1.41
N CYS A 13 15.83 -12.27 0.78
CA CYS A 13 14.78 -11.33 1.15
C CYS A 13 13.37 -11.91 0.95
N ILE A 14 13.15 -12.59 -0.17
CA ILE A 14 11.88 -13.30 -0.47
C ILE A 14 11.58 -14.33 0.62
N ALA A 15 12.55 -15.15 1.01
CA ALA A 15 12.36 -16.15 2.06
C ALA A 15 11.98 -15.53 3.42
N VAL A 16 12.57 -14.37 3.76
CA VAL A 16 12.22 -13.64 4.99
C VAL A 16 10.79 -13.08 4.91
N ARG A 17 10.43 -12.48 3.76
CA ARG A 17 9.08 -11.98 3.50
C ARG A 17 8.05 -13.10 3.62
N ASP A 18 8.26 -14.21 2.91
CA ASP A 18 7.31 -15.32 2.84
C ASP A 18 7.09 -15.92 4.24
N ARG A 19 8.16 -16.12 5.01
CA ARG A 19 8.04 -16.58 6.40
C ARG A 19 7.17 -15.66 7.26
N LEU A 20 7.30 -14.34 7.12
CA LEU A 20 6.51 -13.37 7.88
C LEU A 20 5.05 -13.37 7.45
N LEU A 21 4.82 -13.40 6.13
CA LEU A 21 3.49 -13.42 5.53
C LEU A 21 2.74 -14.70 5.90
N THR A 22 3.33 -15.88 5.71
CA THR A 22 2.70 -17.16 6.06
C THR A 22 2.32 -17.19 7.54
N ARG A 23 3.20 -16.71 8.43
CA ARG A 23 2.86 -16.60 9.86
C ARG A 23 1.62 -15.72 10.08
N LYS A 24 1.53 -14.57 9.40
CA LYS A 24 0.38 -13.66 9.51
C LYS A 24 -0.90 -14.29 8.96
N LEU A 25 -0.82 -15.03 7.86
CA LEU A 25 -1.96 -15.77 7.32
C LEU A 25 -2.53 -16.75 8.35
N GLU A 26 -1.67 -17.56 8.95
CA GLU A 26 -2.09 -18.56 9.95
C GLU A 26 -2.69 -17.91 11.20
N GLU A 27 -2.14 -16.77 11.66
CA GLU A 27 -2.74 -15.98 12.75
C GLU A 27 -4.16 -15.49 12.42
N HIS A 28 -4.40 -15.06 11.17
CA HIS A 28 -5.73 -14.60 10.73
C HIS A 28 -6.70 -15.77 10.62
N LYS A 29 -6.30 -16.88 10.00
CA LYS A 29 -7.12 -18.10 9.92
C LYS A 29 -7.52 -18.63 11.29
N ALA A 30 -6.59 -18.66 12.25
CA ALA A 30 -6.86 -19.15 13.60
C ALA A 30 -7.86 -18.28 14.39
N THR A 31 -8.05 -17.03 13.97
CA THR A 31 -8.92 -16.06 14.65
C THR A 31 -10.06 -15.55 13.75
N LEU A 32 -10.25 -16.19 12.59
CA LEU A 32 -11.29 -15.85 11.64
C LEU A 32 -12.65 -16.24 12.23
N GLY A 33 -13.60 -15.30 12.23
CA GLY A 33 -14.97 -15.54 12.69
C GLY A 33 -15.98 -15.09 11.63
N ASP A 34 -17.25 -15.48 11.79
CA ASP A 34 -18.35 -15.21 10.84
C ASP A 34 -18.83 -13.73 10.82
N GLY A 35 -18.06 -12.82 11.43
CA GLY A 35 -18.38 -11.41 11.56
C GLY A 35 -17.89 -10.57 10.37
N GLN A 36 -17.84 -9.25 10.57
CA GLN A 36 -17.21 -8.35 9.61
C GLN A 36 -15.68 -8.57 9.58
N PRO A 37 -15.03 -8.46 8.41
CA PRO A 37 -13.59 -8.61 8.31
C PRO A 37 -12.88 -7.50 9.11
N ARG A 38 -11.82 -7.87 9.86
CA ARG A 38 -11.04 -6.89 10.64
C ARG A 38 -10.14 -6.05 9.74
N ASP A 39 -9.69 -6.63 8.63
CA ASP A 39 -8.81 -6.01 7.65
C ASP A 39 -8.93 -6.69 6.27
N LEU A 40 -8.06 -6.29 5.34
CA LEU A 40 -8.02 -6.82 3.98
C LEU A 40 -7.78 -8.33 3.93
N LEU A 41 -6.93 -8.87 4.81
CA LEU A 41 -6.57 -10.29 4.78
C LEU A 41 -7.76 -11.15 5.22
N ASP A 42 -8.47 -10.73 6.26
CA ASP A 42 -9.75 -11.35 6.64
C ASP A 42 -10.78 -11.26 5.51
N ALA A 43 -10.91 -10.11 4.86
CA ALA A 43 -11.88 -9.93 3.77
C ALA A 43 -11.59 -10.89 2.59
N LEU A 44 -10.32 -11.07 2.24
CA LEU A 44 -9.90 -12.00 1.19
C LEU A 44 -10.13 -13.46 1.61
N LEU A 45 -9.82 -13.81 2.87
CA LEU A 45 -10.08 -15.15 3.42
C LEU A 45 -11.58 -15.49 3.44
N MET A 46 -12.43 -14.56 3.87
CA MET A 46 -13.88 -14.73 3.85
C MET A 46 -14.38 -14.93 2.42
N GLY A 47 -13.93 -14.10 1.48
CA GLY A 47 -14.28 -14.25 0.06
C GLY A 47 -13.83 -15.58 -0.55
N GLN A 48 -12.67 -16.10 -0.16
CA GLN A 48 -12.19 -17.43 -0.55
C GLN A 48 -13.13 -18.53 -0.04
N VAL A 49 -13.51 -18.49 1.25
CA VAL A 49 -14.40 -19.47 1.87
C VAL A 49 -15.79 -19.46 1.24
N ASP A 50 -16.36 -18.27 1.02
CA ASP A 50 -17.69 -18.13 0.44
C ASP A 50 -17.73 -18.65 -1.00
N ARG A 51 -16.70 -18.38 -1.80
CA ARG A 51 -16.58 -18.94 -3.16
C ARG A 51 -16.45 -20.46 -3.16
N GLY A 52 -15.65 -21.02 -2.24
CA GLY A 52 -15.50 -22.47 -2.14
C GLY A 52 -16.84 -23.18 -1.86
N ARG A 53 -17.65 -22.63 -0.95
CA ARG A 53 -19.00 -23.14 -0.63
C ARG A 53 -19.96 -23.07 -1.83
N SER A 54 -19.92 -21.99 -2.59
CA SER A 54 -20.72 -21.83 -3.81
C SER A 54 -20.31 -22.80 -4.91
N GLN A 55 -19.02 -23.00 -5.15
CA GLN A 55 -18.51 -23.94 -6.16
C GLN A 55 -18.87 -25.40 -5.85
N GLU A 56 -18.75 -25.82 -4.58
CA GLU A 56 -19.20 -27.15 -4.14
C GLU A 56 -20.71 -27.38 -4.38
N SER A 57 -21.51 -26.31 -4.26
CA SER A 57 -22.95 -26.36 -4.47
C SER A 57 -23.34 -26.39 -5.96
N GLU A 58 -22.56 -25.72 -6.83
CA GLU A 58 -22.86 -25.58 -8.26
C GLU A 58 -22.11 -26.57 -9.16
N GLY A 59 -21.15 -27.34 -8.63
CA GLY A 59 -20.40 -28.34 -9.40
C GLY A 59 -19.50 -27.76 -10.48
N LEU A 60 -19.02 -26.52 -10.31
CA LEU A 60 -18.17 -25.82 -11.27
C LEU A 60 -16.68 -26.14 -11.05
N GLU A 61 -15.98 -26.49 -12.12
CA GLU A 61 -14.51 -26.68 -12.14
C GLU A 61 -13.79 -25.37 -12.53
N ASP A 62 -13.98 -24.29 -11.75
CA ASP A 62 -13.21 -23.04 -11.93
C ASP A 62 -11.97 -23.02 -11.03
N GLU A 63 -10.96 -22.23 -11.41
CA GLU A 63 -9.69 -22.15 -10.68
C GLU A 63 -9.92 -21.60 -9.26
N THR A 64 -9.63 -22.44 -8.25
CA THR A 64 -9.90 -22.08 -6.86
C THR A 64 -8.93 -21.01 -6.37
N ILE A 65 -9.46 -20.02 -5.64
CA ILE A 65 -8.61 -19.04 -4.95
C ILE A 65 -7.87 -19.80 -3.85
N THR A 66 -6.54 -19.79 -3.94
CA THR A 66 -5.67 -20.47 -2.98
C THR A 66 -5.18 -19.51 -1.91
N ASP A 67 -4.70 -20.08 -0.81
CA ASP A 67 -4.04 -19.33 0.25
C ASP A 67 -2.87 -18.48 -0.27
N ASP A 68 -2.14 -18.99 -1.26
CA ASP A 68 -1.05 -18.24 -1.92
C ASP A 68 -1.60 -17.02 -2.68
N HIS A 69 -2.73 -17.15 -3.38
CA HIS A 69 -3.39 -16.02 -4.05
C HIS A 69 -3.83 -14.94 -3.04
N VAL A 70 -4.45 -15.35 -1.93
CA VAL A 70 -4.86 -14.43 -0.85
C VAL A 70 -3.65 -13.74 -0.25
N LEU A 71 -2.61 -14.51 0.09
CA LEU A 71 -1.42 -14.01 0.76
C LEU A 71 -0.64 -13.05 -0.13
N MET A 72 -0.45 -13.39 -1.40
CA MET A 72 0.27 -12.56 -2.36
C MET A 72 -0.49 -11.26 -2.66
N THR A 73 -1.82 -11.30 -2.77
CA THR A 73 -2.64 -10.10 -2.95
C THR A 73 -2.51 -9.13 -1.78
N ALA A 74 -2.60 -9.65 -0.53
CA ALA A 74 -2.43 -8.83 0.66
C ALA A 74 -1.00 -8.26 0.77
N ALA A 75 0.00 -9.05 0.38
CA ALA A 75 1.40 -8.63 0.37
C ALA A 75 1.67 -7.55 -0.68
N GLU A 76 1.09 -7.66 -1.87
CA GLU A 76 1.18 -6.65 -2.93
C GLU A 76 0.57 -5.33 -2.46
N ALA A 77 -0.63 -5.36 -1.86
CA ALA A 77 -1.26 -4.16 -1.31
C ALA A 77 -0.40 -3.50 -0.22
N PHE A 78 0.17 -4.30 0.69
CA PHE A 78 1.06 -3.80 1.74
C PHE A 78 2.34 -3.18 1.18
N GLY A 79 3.03 -3.91 0.29
CA GLY A 79 4.29 -3.46 -0.31
C GLY A 79 4.10 -2.18 -1.13
N ALA A 80 3.09 -2.16 -2.00
CA ALA A 80 2.74 -0.98 -2.79
C ALA A 80 2.37 0.20 -1.89
N GLY A 81 1.60 -0.01 -0.82
CA GLY A 81 1.24 1.06 0.12
C GLY A 81 2.44 1.67 0.84
N VAL A 82 3.41 0.86 1.27
CA VAL A 82 4.56 1.32 2.07
C VAL A 82 5.61 2.00 1.21
N GLU A 83 6.08 1.35 0.15
CA GLU A 83 7.24 1.84 -0.62
C GLU A 83 6.89 3.11 -1.42
N THR A 84 5.70 3.15 -2.02
CA THR A 84 5.28 4.27 -2.86
C THR A 84 5.02 5.54 -2.05
N THR A 85 4.32 5.43 -0.91
CA THR A 85 3.99 6.59 -0.07
C THR A 85 5.22 7.13 0.65
N SER A 86 6.08 6.26 1.19
CA SER A 86 7.32 6.69 1.86
C SER A 86 8.26 7.41 0.90
N THR A 87 8.43 6.88 -0.32
CA THR A 87 9.25 7.51 -1.37
C THR A 87 8.67 8.87 -1.79
N THR A 88 7.35 8.96 -1.97
CA THR A 88 6.67 10.22 -2.32
C THR A 88 6.88 11.29 -1.25
N LEU A 89 6.67 10.93 0.03
CA LEU A 89 6.86 11.84 1.16
C LEU A 89 8.31 12.29 1.29
N LEU A 90 9.27 11.38 1.11
CA LEU A 90 10.69 11.70 1.14
C LEU A 90 11.04 12.78 0.12
N TRP A 91 10.58 12.62 -1.13
CA TRP A 91 10.85 13.60 -2.18
C TRP A 91 10.15 14.93 -1.91
N ILE A 92 8.88 14.93 -1.50
CA ILE A 92 8.17 16.18 -1.16
C ILE A 92 8.92 16.94 -0.06
N LEU A 93 9.35 16.25 1.00
CA LEU A 93 10.13 16.87 2.08
C LEU A 93 11.48 17.40 1.58
N ALA A 94 12.18 16.65 0.73
CA ALA A 94 13.42 17.11 0.13
C ALA A 94 13.22 18.41 -0.68
N TYR A 95 12.16 18.50 -1.50
CA TYR A 95 11.86 19.73 -2.24
C TYR A 95 11.50 20.89 -1.31
N LEU A 96 10.72 20.66 -0.25
CA LEU A 96 10.39 21.71 0.72
C LEU A 96 11.64 22.28 1.38
N LEU A 97 12.61 21.43 1.74
CA LEU A 97 13.90 21.87 2.29
C LEU A 97 14.71 22.71 1.29
N HIS A 98 14.64 22.39 -0.01
CA HIS A 98 15.30 23.14 -1.07
C HIS A 98 14.54 24.40 -1.53
N HIS A 99 13.26 24.53 -1.17
CA HIS A 99 12.41 25.66 -1.51
C HIS A 99 11.73 26.26 -0.27
N PRO A 100 12.48 26.96 0.61
CA PRO A 100 11.94 27.49 1.88
C PRO A 100 10.70 28.36 1.72
N ARG A 101 10.61 29.15 0.64
CA ARG A 101 9.43 29.98 0.34
C ARG A 101 8.15 29.15 0.15
N VAL A 102 8.26 27.98 -0.48
CA VAL A 102 7.13 27.06 -0.67
C VAL A 102 6.74 26.44 0.68
N GLN A 103 7.74 26.05 1.48
CA GLN A 103 7.50 25.53 2.83
C GLN A 103 6.81 26.55 3.74
N GLU A 104 7.27 27.81 3.75
CA GLU A 104 6.63 28.91 4.49
C GLU A 104 5.18 29.12 4.06
N GLN A 105 4.90 29.05 2.76
CA GLN A 105 3.55 29.21 2.24
C GLN A 105 2.62 28.05 2.64
N VAL A 106 3.11 26.80 2.63
CA VAL A 106 2.36 25.64 3.16
C VAL A 106 2.07 25.82 4.65
N GLN A 107 3.08 26.24 5.44
CA GLN A 107 2.91 26.45 6.88
C GLN A 107 1.90 27.57 7.18
N LYS A 108 1.93 28.65 6.39
CA LYS A 108 0.96 29.74 6.50
C LYS A 108 -0.46 29.27 6.19
N GLU A 109 -0.67 28.49 5.12
CA GLU A 109 -1.98 27.92 4.79
C GLU A 109 -2.52 27.03 5.93
N LEU A 110 -1.65 26.21 6.54
CA LEU A 110 -1.99 25.38 7.69
C LEU A 110 -2.37 26.23 8.91
N ASP A 111 -1.57 27.24 9.24
CA ASP A 111 -1.84 28.16 10.36
C ASP A 111 -3.17 28.92 10.16
N GLU A 112 -3.49 29.33 8.92
CA GLU A 112 -4.73 30.05 8.58
C GLU A 112 -5.99 29.19 8.64
N HIS A 113 -5.94 27.93 8.17
CA HIS A 113 -7.14 27.09 8.03
C HIS A 113 -7.32 26.04 9.13
N VAL A 114 -6.24 25.60 9.77
CA VAL A 114 -6.25 24.58 10.83
C VAL A 114 -5.93 25.20 12.18
N GLY A 115 -4.99 26.15 12.21
CA GLY A 115 -4.47 26.72 13.45
C GLY A 115 -3.57 25.75 14.22
N ARG A 116 -3.17 26.14 15.43
CA ARG A 116 -2.19 25.39 16.26
C ARG A 116 -2.80 24.59 17.42
N GLU A 117 -4.11 24.70 17.63
CA GLU A 117 -4.80 24.08 18.76
C GLU A 117 -5.17 22.60 18.51
N ARG A 118 -5.09 22.14 17.26
CA ARG A 118 -5.45 20.77 16.88
C ARG A 118 -4.59 20.25 15.73
N LEU A 119 -4.59 18.93 15.58
CA LEU A 119 -4.00 18.26 14.42
C LEU A 119 -4.86 18.44 13.15
N VAL A 120 -4.19 18.33 12.01
CA VAL A 120 -4.80 18.29 10.67
C VAL A 120 -5.72 17.08 10.56
N ARG A 121 -6.89 17.25 9.96
CA ARG A 121 -7.87 16.20 9.67
C ARG A 121 -8.13 16.11 8.17
N LEU A 122 -8.62 14.96 7.72
CA LEU A 122 -8.99 14.78 6.30
C LEU A 122 -10.05 15.79 5.82
N SER A 123 -10.93 16.24 6.72
CA SER A 123 -11.93 17.28 6.42
C SER A 123 -11.31 18.65 6.09
N ASP A 124 -10.06 18.90 6.47
CA ASP A 124 -9.38 20.18 6.19
C ASP A 124 -8.87 20.25 4.76
N ARG A 125 -8.72 19.10 4.08
CA ARG A 125 -8.11 19.01 2.75
C ARG A 125 -8.69 20.00 1.75
N ALA A 126 -10.02 20.18 1.74
CA ALA A 126 -10.69 21.10 0.84
C ALA A 126 -10.28 22.59 1.01
N LYS A 127 -9.66 22.94 2.14
CA LYS A 127 -9.14 24.28 2.42
C LYS A 127 -7.63 24.38 2.19
N LEU A 128 -6.92 23.25 2.15
CA LEU A 128 -5.46 23.18 2.02
C LEU A 128 -5.04 23.05 0.55
N THR A 129 -5.48 24.00 -0.28
CA THR A 129 -5.33 23.94 -1.74
C THR A 129 -3.86 24.03 -2.16
N TYR A 130 -3.07 24.87 -1.51
CA TYR A 130 -1.66 25.04 -1.79
C TYR A 130 -0.85 23.79 -1.41
N LEU A 131 -1.15 23.17 -0.27
CA LEU A 131 -0.58 21.88 0.09
C LEU A 131 -0.93 20.79 -0.94
N ASP A 132 -2.18 20.70 -1.39
CA ASP A 132 -2.57 19.77 -2.46
C ASP A 132 -1.78 20.05 -3.75
N CYS A 133 -1.56 21.31 -4.12
CA CYS A 133 -0.69 21.68 -5.25
C CYS A 133 0.76 21.22 -5.05
N VAL A 134 1.34 21.38 -3.86
CA VAL A 134 2.70 20.93 -3.54
C VAL A 134 2.82 19.40 -3.65
N ILE A 135 1.84 18.66 -3.16
CA ILE A 135 1.80 17.19 -3.27
C ILE A 135 1.73 16.77 -4.74
N ASN A 136 0.83 17.37 -5.51
CA ASN A 136 0.70 17.10 -6.94
C ASN A 136 1.97 17.43 -7.72
N GLU A 137 2.61 18.56 -7.42
CA GLU A 137 3.86 18.96 -8.07
C GLU A 137 5.02 18.03 -7.70
N GLY A 138 5.09 17.59 -6.43
CA GLY A 138 6.04 16.56 -5.99
C GLY A 138 5.90 15.26 -6.78
N MET A 139 4.67 14.79 -6.96
CA MET A 139 4.38 13.59 -7.77
C MET A 139 4.63 13.81 -9.28
N ARG A 140 4.48 15.04 -9.79
CA ARG A 140 4.77 15.37 -11.19
C ARG A 140 6.28 15.37 -11.47
N ILE A 141 7.08 15.93 -10.57
CA ILE A 141 8.54 16.05 -10.74
C ILE A 141 9.23 14.72 -10.43
N CYS A 142 8.81 14.04 -9.36
CA CYS A 142 9.35 12.76 -8.92
C CYS A 142 8.26 11.69 -8.89
N PRO A 143 7.80 11.22 -10.08
CA PRO A 143 6.82 10.16 -10.15
C PRO A 143 7.41 8.87 -9.55
N VAL A 144 6.63 8.19 -8.72
CA VAL A 144 7.04 6.94 -8.05
C VAL A 144 7.42 5.85 -9.06
N SER A 145 6.76 5.84 -10.22
CA SER A 145 7.09 4.95 -11.33
C SER A 145 7.21 5.74 -12.64
N PRO A 146 8.43 6.16 -13.02
CA PRO A 146 8.65 6.98 -14.23
C PRO A 146 8.28 6.28 -15.54
N VAL A 147 8.32 4.93 -15.57
CA VAL A 147 8.04 4.11 -16.75
C VAL A 147 6.83 3.20 -16.60
N LEU A 148 6.06 3.37 -15.51
CA LEU A 148 4.94 2.50 -15.14
C LEU A 148 5.36 1.01 -15.07
N ILE A 149 4.37 0.11 -15.00
CA ILE A 149 4.60 -1.33 -15.12
C ILE A 149 4.50 -1.68 -16.61
N PRO A 150 5.49 -2.38 -17.21
CA PRO A 150 5.43 -2.78 -18.60
C PRO A 150 4.16 -3.57 -18.92
N THR A 151 3.45 -3.17 -19.97
CA THR A 151 2.30 -3.91 -20.50
C THR A 151 2.72 -4.72 -21.73
N SER A 152 2.08 -5.88 -21.92
CA SER A 152 2.17 -6.58 -23.21
C SER A 152 1.52 -5.71 -24.31
N PRO A 153 2.09 -5.67 -25.52
CA PRO A 153 1.51 -4.95 -26.66
C PRO A 153 0.25 -5.61 -27.22
#